data_AF-A0AAW0JSI7-F1
#
_entry.id   AF-A0AAW0JSI7-F1
#
_cell.length_a   1.000
_cell.length_b   1.000
_cell.length_c   1.000
_cell.angle_alpha   90.00
_cell.angle_beta   90.00
_cell.angle_gamma   90.00
#
_symmetry.space_group_name_H-M   'P 1'
#
loop_
_entity.id
_entity.type
_entity.pdbx_description
1 polymer ?
#
loop_
_entity_poly.entity_id
_entity_poly.type
_entity_poly.pdbx_seq_one_letter_code
_entity_poly.pdbx_strand_id
1 'polypeptide(L)'
;MVGKLKQNILLACLVISSVTVFYLGQHAMECHHRIEERSQPARLENPKTTVRTGLDTKANKTFTYHKDMPLIFIGGVPRSGTTLMRAMLDAHPDIRCGEETRVIPRILALKQMWSRSSKEKIRLDEAGVTDEVLDSAMQAFLLEVIVKHGEPAPYLCNKDPFALKSLTYLARLFPNAKFLLMVRDGRASVHSMISRKVTIAGFDLNSYRDCLTKWNRAIETMYNQCVEVGYKKCMLVHYEQLVLHPERWMRTLLKFLHIPWNHSVLHHEEMIGKAGGVSLSK
;
A
#
# COMPACT_ATOMS: atom_id res chain seq x y z
N MET A 1 -69.23 34.82 -27.09
CA MET A 1 -67.78 35.09 -27.12
C MET A 1 -66.92 34.10 -26.31
N VAL A 2 -67.45 33.43 -25.29
CA VAL A 2 -66.66 32.55 -24.39
C VAL A 2 -66.20 31.21 -25.02
N GLY A 3 -66.96 30.66 -25.98
CA GLY A 3 -66.62 29.36 -26.61
C GLY A 3 -65.37 29.38 -27.50
N LYS A 4 -65.19 30.44 -28.31
CA LYS A 4 -64.01 30.60 -29.18
C LYS A 4 -62.72 30.80 -28.39
N LEU A 5 -62.80 31.47 -27.23
CA LEU A 5 -61.64 31.67 -26.35
C LEU A 5 -61.16 30.35 -25.72
N LYS A 6 -62.08 29.50 -25.25
CA LYS A 6 -61.72 28.18 -24.70
C LYS A 6 -61.09 27.27 -25.76
N GLN A 7 -61.58 27.31 -27.00
CA GLN A 7 -61.05 26.50 -28.09
C GLN A 7 -59.65 26.96 -28.54
N ASN A 8 -59.40 28.26 -28.56
CA ASN A 8 -58.08 28.81 -28.87
C ASN A 8 -57.04 28.49 -27.78
N ILE A 9 -57.45 28.50 -26.50
CA ILE A 9 -56.57 28.10 -25.39
C ILE A 9 -56.23 26.60 -25.46
N LEU A 10 -57.21 25.75 -25.75
CA LEU A 10 -56.99 24.32 -25.94
C LEU A 10 -56.02 24.02 -27.10
N LEU A 11 -56.17 24.73 -28.24
CA LEU A 11 -55.22 24.60 -29.35
C LEU A 11 -53.81 25.06 -28.95
N ALA A 12 -53.69 26.19 -28.25
CA ALA A 12 -52.39 26.69 -27.80
C ALA A 12 -51.69 25.70 -26.85
N CYS A 13 -52.42 25.11 -25.90
CA CYS A 13 -51.88 24.10 -24.99
C CYS A 13 -51.42 22.83 -25.73
N LEU A 14 -52.14 22.41 -26.78
CA LEU A 14 -51.80 21.26 -27.62
C LEU A 14 -50.53 21.51 -28.46
N VAL A 15 -50.38 22.72 -28.98
CA VAL A 15 -49.18 23.13 -29.72
C VAL A 15 -47.98 23.24 -28.78
N ILE A 16 -48.15 23.83 -27.59
CA ILE A 16 -47.07 23.92 -26.62
C ILE A 16 -46.64 22.52 -26.18
N SER A 17 -47.57 21.63 -25.80
CA SER A 17 -47.21 20.29 -25.33
C SER A 17 -46.50 19.46 -26.41
N SER A 18 -46.95 19.55 -27.67
CA SER A 18 -46.31 18.85 -28.79
C SER A 18 -44.89 19.38 -29.07
N VAL A 19 -44.67 20.70 -28.99
CA VAL A 19 -43.32 21.28 -29.12
C VAL A 19 -42.42 20.85 -27.96
N THR A 20 -42.91 20.83 -26.72
CA THR A 20 -42.09 20.40 -25.57
C THR A 20 -41.71 18.92 -25.66
N VAL A 21 -42.64 18.05 -26.07
CA VAL A 21 -42.37 16.61 -26.26
C VAL A 21 -41.35 16.40 -27.38
N PHE A 22 -41.45 17.14 -28.48
CA PHE A 22 -40.49 17.06 -29.57
C PHE A 22 -39.08 17.51 -29.13
N TYR A 23 -39.00 18.62 -28.39
CA TYR A 23 -37.72 19.16 -27.90
C TYR A 23 -37.04 18.23 -26.88
N LEU A 24 -37.82 17.63 -25.98
CA LEU A 24 -37.33 16.61 -25.05
C LEU A 24 -36.90 15.33 -25.77
N GLY A 25 -37.61 14.93 -26.83
CA GLY A 25 -37.26 13.78 -27.67
C GLY A 25 -35.93 13.98 -28.41
N GLN A 26 -35.66 15.18 -28.93
CA GLN A 26 -34.38 15.50 -29.58
C GLN A 26 -33.21 15.46 -28.58
N HIS A 27 -33.38 16.02 -27.39
CA HIS A 27 -32.34 15.95 -26.34
C HIS A 27 -32.10 14.53 -25.83
N ALA A 28 -33.15 13.70 -25.74
CA ALA A 28 -33.01 12.29 -25.36
C ALA A 28 -32.21 11.49 -26.41
N MET A 29 -32.43 11.74 -27.71
CA MET A 29 -31.68 11.09 -28.78
C MET A 29 -30.21 11.52 -28.82
N GLU A 30 -29.90 12.78 -28.56
CA GLU A 30 -28.52 13.27 -28.48
C GLU A 30 -27.75 12.70 -27.28
N CYS A 31 -28.44 12.50 -26.14
CA CYS A 31 -27.89 11.75 -25.00
C CYS A 31 -27.66 10.27 -25.33
N HIS A 32 -28.54 9.63 -26.10
CA HIS A 32 -28.38 8.23 -26.49
C HIS A 32 -27.20 8.05 -27.47
N HIS A 33 -27.05 8.94 -28.44
CA HIS A 33 -25.93 8.92 -29.39
C HIS A 33 -24.57 9.11 -28.70
N ARG A 34 -24.48 9.96 -27.66
CA ARG A 34 -23.27 10.09 -26.84
C ARG A 34 -22.95 8.86 -25.99
N ILE A 35 -23.95 8.06 -25.61
CA ILE A 35 -23.75 6.82 -24.87
C ILE A 35 -23.27 5.70 -25.81
N GLU A 36 -23.78 5.65 -27.04
CA GLU A 36 -23.37 4.68 -28.07
C GLU A 36 -21.94 4.95 -28.59
N GLU A 37 -21.53 6.20 -28.80
CA GLU A 37 -20.13 6.51 -29.16
C GLU A 37 -19.14 6.17 -28.04
N ARG A 38 -19.56 6.25 -26.77
CA ARG A 38 -18.72 5.91 -25.60
C ARG A 38 -18.67 4.42 -25.28
N SER A 39 -19.49 3.60 -25.94
CA SER A 39 -19.59 2.15 -25.73
C SER A 39 -18.92 1.32 -26.83
N GLN A 40 -18.17 1.95 -27.75
CA GLN A 40 -17.19 1.22 -28.54
C GLN A 40 -16.13 0.61 -27.59
N PRO A 41 -15.89 -0.71 -27.66
CA PRO A 41 -14.88 -1.34 -26.83
C PRO A 41 -13.52 -0.85 -27.33
N ALA A 42 -12.94 0.12 -26.61
CA ALA A 42 -11.52 0.40 -26.70
C ALA A 42 -10.82 -0.95 -26.47
N ARG A 43 -10.15 -1.42 -27.52
CA ARG A 43 -9.31 -2.61 -27.48
C ARG A 43 -8.32 -2.39 -26.34
N LEU A 44 -8.57 -3.04 -25.20
CA LEU A 44 -7.69 -2.99 -24.04
C LEU A 44 -6.38 -3.64 -24.47
N GLU A 45 -5.45 -2.85 -24.98
CA GLU A 45 -4.06 -3.25 -24.98
C GLU A 45 -3.70 -3.51 -23.52
N ASN A 46 -3.30 -4.74 -23.21
CA ASN A 46 -2.77 -5.10 -21.91
C ASN A 46 -1.81 -3.98 -21.45
N PRO A 47 -2.02 -3.34 -20.29
CA PRO A 47 -1.12 -2.29 -19.84
C PRO A 47 0.26 -2.92 -19.69
N LYS A 48 1.17 -2.57 -20.62
CA LYS A 48 2.56 -3.05 -20.61
C LYS A 48 3.15 -2.63 -19.26
N THR A 49 3.50 -3.59 -18.42
CA THR A 49 4.16 -3.34 -17.14
C THR A 49 5.39 -2.46 -17.39
N THR A 50 5.42 -1.25 -16.80
CA THR A 50 6.57 -0.34 -16.90
C THR A 50 7.78 -0.97 -16.22
N VAL A 51 8.70 -1.50 -17.01
CA VAL A 51 9.98 -2.06 -16.53
C VAL A 51 10.99 -0.93 -16.40
N ARG A 52 11.59 -0.81 -15.21
CA ARG A 52 12.68 0.13 -14.92
C ARG A 52 13.99 -0.63 -14.75
N THR A 53 15.10 0.02 -15.06
CA THR A 53 16.45 -0.51 -14.88
C THR A 53 17.18 0.24 -13.78
N GLY A 54 17.81 -0.51 -12.88
CA GLY A 54 18.79 -0.02 -11.93
C GLY A 54 20.19 -0.47 -12.36
N LEU A 55 21.19 0.32 -12.02
CA LEU A 55 22.60 -0.03 -12.23
C LEU A 55 23.21 -0.40 -10.88
N ASP A 56 23.76 -1.60 -10.77
CA ASP A 56 24.67 -1.95 -9.70
C ASP A 56 26.07 -1.43 -10.06
N THR A 57 26.48 -0.33 -9.44
CA THR A 57 27.79 0.28 -9.68
C THR A 57 28.96 -0.57 -9.22
N LYS A 58 28.75 -1.54 -8.30
CA LYS A 58 29.80 -2.44 -7.81
C LYS A 58 29.97 -3.68 -8.69
N ALA A 59 28.86 -4.27 -9.14
CA ALA A 59 28.90 -5.48 -9.97
C ALA A 59 28.87 -5.21 -11.49
N ASN A 60 28.71 -3.94 -11.90
CA ASN A 60 28.49 -3.52 -13.29
C ASN A 60 27.36 -4.32 -13.98
N LYS A 61 26.35 -4.69 -13.21
CA LYS A 61 25.17 -5.44 -13.67
C LYS A 61 23.94 -4.55 -13.65
N THR A 62 23.18 -4.60 -14.72
CA THR A 62 21.85 -4.01 -14.77
C THR A 62 20.85 -4.98 -14.15
N PHE A 63 19.96 -4.46 -13.33
CA PHE A 63 18.86 -5.23 -12.76
C PHE A 63 17.54 -4.54 -13.07
N THR A 64 16.51 -5.33 -13.34
CA THR A 64 15.19 -4.81 -13.73
C THR A 64 14.23 -4.88 -12.55
N TYR A 65 13.44 -3.82 -12.35
CA TYR A 65 12.39 -3.77 -11.32
C TYR A 65 11.10 -3.19 -11.89
N HIS A 66 9.97 -3.66 -11.38
CA HIS A 66 8.64 -3.28 -11.84
C HIS A 66 7.58 -3.61 -10.78
N LYS A 67 6.34 -3.14 -10.94
CA LYS A 67 5.26 -3.29 -9.93
C LYS A 67 4.86 -4.74 -9.61
N ASP A 68 5.12 -5.66 -10.52
CA ASP A 68 4.76 -7.08 -10.38
C ASP A 68 5.89 -7.92 -9.77
N MET A 69 7.00 -7.32 -9.35
CA MET A 69 8.08 -8.05 -8.68
C MET A 69 7.67 -8.53 -7.26
N PRO A 70 8.24 -9.64 -6.76
CA PRO A 70 7.93 -10.14 -5.43
C PRO A 70 8.58 -9.28 -4.34
N LEU A 71 7.83 -8.31 -3.80
CA LEU A 71 8.27 -7.48 -2.68
C LEU A 71 7.85 -8.08 -1.33
N ILE A 72 8.69 -7.86 -0.32
CA ILE A 72 8.37 -8.22 1.08
C ILE A 72 8.17 -6.93 1.87
N PHE A 73 7.04 -6.76 2.55
CA PHE A 73 6.80 -5.64 3.45
C PHE A 73 6.70 -6.13 4.89
N ILE A 74 7.56 -5.61 5.76
CA ILE A 74 7.57 -5.92 7.19
C ILE A 74 7.05 -4.70 7.94
N GLY A 75 6.12 -4.91 8.86
CA GLY A 75 5.68 -3.84 9.74
C GLY A 75 4.98 -4.34 10.99
N GLY A 76 4.14 -3.48 11.55
CA GLY A 76 3.57 -3.64 12.88
C GLY A 76 3.85 -2.41 13.73
N VAL A 77 3.34 -2.38 14.96
CA VAL A 77 3.62 -1.23 15.84
C VAL A 77 5.14 -1.20 16.14
N PRO A 78 5.81 -0.04 16.15
CA PRO A 78 7.20 0.04 16.59
C PRO A 78 7.39 -0.64 17.95
N ARG A 79 8.57 -1.21 18.17
CA ARG A 79 8.95 -2.01 19.35
C ARG A 79 8.38 -3.45 19.41
N SER A 80 7.76 -3.91 18.32
CA SER A 80 7.31 -5.31 18.15
C SER A 80 8.32 -6.27 17.49
N GLY A 81 9.62 -5.93 17.47
CA GLY A 81 10.65 -6.79 16.88
C GLY A 81 10.79 -6.72 15.35
N THR A 82 10.23 -5.69 14.70
CA THR A 82 10.32 -5.50 13.24
C THR A 82 11.77 -5.38 12.74
N THR A 83 12.67 -4.76 13.51
CA THR A 83 14.10 -4.68 13.16
C THR A 83 14.81 -6.03 13.29
N LEU A 84 14.41 -6.89 14.24
CA LEU A 84 14.94 -8.26 14.34
C LEU A 84 14.48 -9.08 13.14
N MET A 85 13.19 -9.05 12.83
CA MET A 85 12.62 -9.79 11.69
C MET A 85 13.33 -9.45 10.37
N ARG A 86 13.48 -8.16 10.07
CA ARG A 86 14.17 -7.75 8.84
C ARG A 86 15.66 -8.09 8.87
N ALA A 87 16.32 -8.06 10.02
CA ALA A 87 17.74 -8.41 10.13
C ALA A 87 17.97 -9.91 9.88
N MET A 88 17.08 -10.77 10.39
CA MET A 88 17.10 -12.20 10.09
C MET A 88 16.89 -12.47 8.59
N LEU A 89 16.08 -11.65 7.91
CA LEU A 89 15.91 -11.74 6.45
C LEU A 89 17.10 -11.16 5.66
N ASP A 90 17.64 -10.01 6.06
CA ASP A 90 18.87 -9.43 5.48
C ASP A 90 20.07 -10.38 5.58
N ALA A 91 20.07 -11.32 6.51
CA ALA A 91 21.12 -12.34 6.61
C ALA A 91 21.01 -13.42 5.51
N HIS A 92 19.85 -13.56 4.85
CA HIS A 92 19.68 -14.47 3.72
C HIS A 92 20.39 -13.89 2.49
N PRO A 93 21.24 -14.65 1.77
CA PRO A 93 22.06 -14.12 0.67
C PRO A 93 21.25 -13.52 -0.49
N ASP A 94 20.01 -13.98 -0.66
CA ASP A 94 19.12 -13.52 -1.73
C ASP A 94 18.12 -12.42 -1.33
N ILE A 95 18.10 -11.98 -0.06
CA ILE A 95 17.11 -11.02 0.44
C ILE A 95 17.81 -9.74 0.92
N ARG A 96 17.31 -8.57 0.49
CA ARG A 96 17.72 -7.28 1.06
C ARG A 96 16.50 -6.47 1.49
N CYS A 97 16.41 -6.20 2.78
CA CYS A 97 15.53 -5.23 3.43
C CYS A 97 16.20 -3.87 3.58
N GLY A 98 17.35 -3.81 4.28
CA GLY A 98 18.01 -2.56 4.65
C GLY A 98 17.34 -1.80 5.80
N GLU A 99 17.67 -0.52 5.94
CA GLU A 99 17.20 0.36 7.02
C GLU A 99 15.75 0.83 6.84
N GLU A 100 15.19 1.49 7.87
CA GLU A 100 13.90 2.20 7.74
C GLU A 100 14.06 3.38 6.77
N THR A 101 13.21 3.42 5.73
CA THR A 101 13.29 4.49 4.73
C THR A 101 12.70 5.78 5.25
N ARG A 102 11.76 5.71 6.20
CA ARG A 102 11.02 6.83 6.84
C ARG A 102 10.11 7.61 5.89
N VAL A 103 10.46 7.72 4.60
CA VAL A 103 9.71 8.45 3.57
C VAL A 103 8.49 7.67 3.08
N ILE A 104 8.57 6.33 3.01
CA ILE A 104 7.46 5.46 2.57
C ILE A 104 6.20 5.66 3.43
N PRO A 105 6.24 5.53 4.77
CA PRO A 105 5.03 5.73 5.58
C PRO A 105 4.49 7.17 5.50
N ARG A 106 5.36 8.17 5.24
CA ARG A 106 4.94 9.58 5.09
C ARG A 106 4.15 9.81 3.80
N ILE A 107 4.65 9.32 2.66
CA ILE A 107 3.94 9.47 1.39
C ILE A 107 2.65 8.63 1.36
N LEU A 108 2.65 7.44 1.98
CA LEU A 108 1.45 6.63 2.14
C LEU A 108 0.39 7.34 2.99
N ALA A 109 0.79 8.00 4.08
CA ALA A 109 -0.12 8.79 4.90
C ALA A 109 -0.72 9.98 4.11
N LEU A 110 0.11 10.68 3.33
CA LEU A 110 -0.32 11.79 2.48
C LEU A 110 -1.37 11.33 1.45
N LYS A 111 -1.09 10.24 0.71
CA LYS A 111 -2.04 9.64 -0.24
C LYS A 111 -3.33 9.22 0.45
N GLN A 112 -3.25 8.63 1.65
CA GLN A 112 -4.43 8.24 2.41
C GLN A 112 -5.28 9.45 2.82
N MET A 113 -4.67 10.59 3.17
CA MET A 113 -5.41 11.82 3.49
C MET A 113 -6.20 12.35 2.29
N TRP A 114 -5.59 12.36 1.10
CA TRP A 114 -6.27 12.76 -0.14
C TRP A 114 -7.47 11.84 -0.43
N SER A 115 -7.30 10.53 -0.32
CA SER A 115 -8.37 9.56 -0.58
C SER A 115 -9.48 9.56 0.47
N ARG A 116 -9.24 10.01 1.70
CA ARG A 116 -10.25 10.11 2.76
C ARG A 116 -11.10 11.38 2.67
N SER A 117 -10.60 12.43 2.02
CA SER A 117 -11.33 13.68 1.85
C SER A 117 -12.12 13.64 0.53
N SER A 118 -13.44 13.45 0.60
CA SER A 118 -14.29 13.41 -0.59
C SER A 118 -14.17 14.68 -1.43
N LYS A 119 -14.05 15.85 -0.76
CA LYS A 119 -13.87 17.14 -1.44
C LYS A 119 -12.55 17.21 -2.20
N GLU A 120 -11.46 16.71 -1.61
CA GLU A 120 -10.16 16.71 -2.28
C GLU A 120 -10.14 15.69 -3.42
N LYS A 121 -10.76 14.52 -3.23
CA LYS A 121 -10.87 13.51 -4.27
C LYS A 121 -11.59 14.05 -5.53
N ILE A 122 -12.71 14.76 -5.36
CA ILE A 122 -13.42 15.40 -6.48
C ILE A 122 -12.50 16.37 -7.23
N ARG A 123 -11.76 17.21 -6.50
CA ARG A 123 -10.83 18.18 -7.13
C ARG A 123 -9.70 17.51 -7.89
N LEU A 124 -9.15 16.41 -7.36
CA LEU A 124 -8.12 15.63 -8.04
C LEU A 124 -8.67 14.98 -9.30
N ASP A 125 -9.88 14.40 -9.22
CA ASP A 125 -10.53 13.77 -10.37
C ASP A 125 -10.84 14.80 -11.47
N GLU A 126 -11.35 15.99 -11.13
CA GLU A 126 -11.56 17.11 -12.06
C GLU A 126 -10.26 17.63 -12.70
N ALA A 127 -9.14 17.53 -11.98
CA ALA A 127 -7.81 17.88 -12.49
C ALA A 127 -7.16 16.76 -13.33
N GLY A 128 -7.84 15.63 -13.55
CA GLY A 128 -7.30 14.46 -14.25
C GLY A 128 -6.28 13.65 -13.42
N VAL A 129 -6.15 13.95 -12.13
CA VAL A 129 -5.28 13.24 -11.18
C VAL A 129 -6.08 12.10 -10.53
N THR A 130 -6.50 11.14 -11.37
CA THR A 130 -7.34 10.01 -10.95
C THR A 130 -6.58 9.02 -10.05
N ASP A 131 -7.30 8.06 -9.47
CA ASP A 131 -6.68 6.97 -8.70
C ASP A 131 -5.62 6.22 -9.55
N GLU A 132 -5.83 6.01 -10.85
CA GLU A 132 -4.83 5.36 -11.73
C GLU A 132 -3.54 6.17 -11.85
N VAL A 133 -3.64 7.49 -12.02
CA VAL A 133 -2.49 8.39 -12.09
C VAL A 133 -1.73 8.39 -10.76
N LEU A 134 -2.46 8.51 -9.64
CA LEU A 134 -1.87 8.49 -8.31
C LEU A 134 -1.21 7.14 -8.00
N ASP A 135 -1.85 6.03 -8.36
CA ASP A 135 -1.32 4.70 -8.12
C ASP A 135 -0.04 4.44 -8.90
N SER A 136 0.00 4.86 -10.18
CA SER A 136 1.21 4.81 -11.01
C SER A 136 2.34 5.65 -10.43
N ALA A 137 2.05 6.88 -9.99
CA ALA A 137 3.02 7.75 -9.34
C ALA A 137 3.53 7.17 -8.00
N MET A 138 2.64 6.58 -7.21
CA MET A 138 2.99 5.93 -5.94
C MET A 138 3.84 4.67 -6.17
N GLN A 139 3.49 3.82 -7.14
CA GLN A 139 4.29 2.66 -7.53
C GLN A 139 5.71 3.08 -7.91
N ALA A 140 5.82 4.08 -8.78
CA ALA A 140 7.10 4.64 -9.19
C ALA A 140 7.93 5.13 -8.00
N PHE A 141 7.36 6.01 -7.17
CA PHE A 141 8.08 6.57 -6.02
C PHE A 141 8.53 5.49 -5.04
N LEU A 142 7.64 4.58 -4.66
CA LEU A 142 7.94 3.52 -3.70
C LEU A 142 9.02 2.58 -4.23
N LEU A 143 8.95 2.19 -5.51
CA LEU A 143 9.98 1.34 -6.12
C LEU A 143 11.34 2.04 -6.17
N GLU A 144 11.41 3.31 -6.56
CA GLU A 144 12.68 4.05 -6.58
C GLU A 144 13.34 4.04 -5.20
N VAL A 145 12.57 4.28 -4.14
CA VAL A 145 13.08 4.24 -2.77
C VAL A 145 13.54 2.83 -2.43
N ILE A 146 12.64 1.83 -2.47
CA ILE A 146 12.89 0.44 -2.06
C ILE A 146 14.13 -0.12 -2.78
N VAL A 147 14.22 0.12 -4.09
CA VAL A 147 15.30 -0.39 -4.92
C VAL A 147 16.63 0.31 -4.65
N LYS A 148 16.64 1.65 -4.61
CA LYS A 148 17.90 2.41 -4.66
C LYS A 148 18.46 2.81 -3.30
N HIS A 149 17.72 2.60 -2.21
CA HIS A 149 18.23 2.94 -0.87
C HIS A 149 19.24 1.93 -0.30
N GLY A 150 19.50 0.82 -1.00
CA GLY A 150 20.42 -0.23 -0.56
C GLY A 150 20.92 -1.08 -1.72
N GLU A 151 21.72 -2.09 -1.41
CA GLU A 151 22.30 -3.00 -2.42
C GLU A 151 21.19 -3.80 -3.15
N PRO A 152 21.42 -4.18 -4.43
CA PRO A 152 20.48 -5.02 -5.15
C PRO A 152 20.45 -6.45 -4.57
N ALA A 153 19.29 -7.10 -4.65
CA ALA A 153 19.12 -8.50 -4.28
C ALA A 153 17.97 -9.14 -5.08
N PRO A 154 17.96 -10.47 -5.26
CA PRO A 154 16.86 -11.20 -5.90
C PRO A 154 15.49 -10.91 -5.29
N TYR A 155 15.41 -10.81 -3.96
CA TYR A 155 14.19 -10.50 -3.23
C TYR A 155 14.36 -9.19 -2.45
N LEU A 156 13.62 -8.16 -2.87
CA LEU A 156 13.62 -6.88 -2.19
C LEU A 156 12.57 -6.83 -1.09
N CYS A 157 12.98 -6.22 0.01
CA CYS A 157 12.19 -6.10 1.21
C CYS A 157 12.19 -4.63 1.68
N ASN A 158 11.12 -4.22 2.33
CA ASN A 158 11.04 -2.94 3.02
C ASN A 158 10.49 -3.15 4.43
N LYS A 159 11.14 -2.53 5.41
CA LYS A 159 10.68 -2.47 6.79
C LYS A 159 10.52 -1.03 7.23
N ASP A 160 9.29 -0.55 7.19
CA ASP A 160 8.84 0.68 7.83
C ASP A 160 7.61 0.34 8.68
N PRO A 161 7.67 0.41 10.02
CA PRO A 161 6.65 -0.18 10.89
C PRO A 161 5.20 0.17 10.51
N PHE A 162 4.94 1.45 10.23
CA PHE A 162 3.61 1.95 9.89
C PHE A 162 3.27 1.95 8.40
N ALA A 163 4.14 1.44 7.52
CA ALA A 163 3.75 1.19 6.12
C ALA A 163 2.55 0.24 6.05
N LEU A 164 2.45 -0.71 6.99
CA LEU A 164 1.34 -1.66 7.09
C LEU A 164 0.02 -1.04 7.57
N LYS A 165 -0.03 0.25 7.93
CA LYS A 165 -1.32 0.97 8.04
C LYS A 165 -1.99 1.18 6.68
N SER A 166 -1.25 0.97 5.60
CA SER A 166 -1.71 1.02 4.21
C SER A 166 -1.49 -0.34 3.52
N LEU A 167 -1.51 -1.45 4.27
CA LEU A 167 -1.26 -2.80 3.77
C LEU A 167 -2.18 -3.17 2.60
N THR A 168 -3.51 -2.96 2.72
CA THR A 168 -4.46 -3.29 1.64
C THR A 168 -4.17 -2.48 0.37
N TYR A 169 -3.77 -1.20 0.54
CA TYR A 169 -3.38 -0.35 -0.58
C TYR A 169 -2.06 -0.81 -1.23
N LEU A 170 -1.05 -1.15 -0.44
CA LEU A 170 0.21 -1.72 -0.94
C LEU A 170 -0.01 -3.04 -1.67
N ALA A 171 -0.91 -3.90 -1.19
CA ALA A 171 -1.25 -5.17 -1.83
C ALA A 171 -1.94 -4.98 -3.19
N ARG A 172 -2.64 -3.85 -3.37
CA ARG A 172 -3.23 -3.44 -4.65
C ARG A 172 -2.20 -2.85 -5.60
N LEU A 173 -1.28 -2.04 -5.10
CA LEU A 173 -0.19 -1.46 -5.91
C LEU A 173 0.81 -2.50 -6.39
N PHE A 174 1.11 -3.50 -5.56
CA PHE A 174 2.12 -4.53 -5.80
C PHE A 174 1.47 -5.93 -5.68
N PRO A 175 0.89 -6.47 -6.77
CA PRO A 175 0.08 -7.69 -6.71
C PRO A 175 0.82 -8.94 -6.24
N ASN A 176 2.15 -8.99 -6.40
CA ASN A 176 2.98 -10.11 -5.98
C ASN A 176 3.69 -9.86 -4.63
N ALA A 177 3.39 -8.73 -3.96
CA ALA A 177 3.94 -8.46 -2.65
C ALA A 177 3.34 -9.36 -1.55
N LYS A 178 4.17 -9.69 -0.57
CA LYS A 178 3.80 -10.39 0.66
C LYS A 178 4.13 -9.53 1.88
N PHE A 179 3.36 -9.73 2.94
CA PHE A 179 3.37 -8.90 4.14
C PHE A 179 3.64 -9.75 5.37
N LEU A 180 4.52 -9.26 6.24
CA LEU A 180 4.84 -9.83 7.53
C LEU A 180 4.43 -8.83 8.61
N LEU A 181 3.31 -9.12 9.29
CA LEU A 181 2.81 -8.29 10.38
C LEU A 181 3.39 -8.79 11.70
N MET A 182 4.33 -8.03 12.25
CA MET A 182 4.89 -8.31 13.57
C MET A 182 3.88 -7.98 14.66
N VAL A 183 3.58 -8.98 15.48
CA VAL A 183 2.72 -8.86 16.65
C VAL A 183 3.54 -9.14 17.89
N ARG A 184 3.45 -8.27 18.88
CA ARG A 184 4.06 -8.44 20.20
C ARG A 184 3.05 -8.00 21.24
N ASP A 185 3.14 -8.53 22.45
CA ASP A 185 2.34 -8.03 23.57
C ASP A 185 2.41 -6.50 23.65
N GLY A 186 1.24 -5.85 23.68
CA GLY A 186 1.13 -4.40 23.72
C GLY A 186 1.76 -3.79 24.97
N ARG A 187 1.72 -4.50 26.10
CA ARG A 187 2.37 -4.10 27.35
C ARG A 187 3.88 -4.02 27.18
N ALA A 188 4.48 -5.02 26.52
CA ALA A 188 5.91 -5.06 26.25
C ALA A 188 6.34 -3.96 25.24
N SER A 189 5.54 -3.75 24.19
CA SER A 189 5.80 -2.73 23.17
C SER A 189 5.73 -1.33 23.76
N VAL A 190 4.69 -1.05 24.55
CA VAL A 190 4.49 0.24 25.24
C VAL A 190 5.56 0.49 26.29
N HIS A 191 5.87 -0.51 27.13
CA HIS A 191 6.97 -0.37 28.08
C HIS A 191 8.30 -0.07 27.36
N SER A 192 8.57 -0.74 26.23
CA SER A 192 9.79 -0.50 25.45
C SER A 192 9.86 0.91 24.84
N MET A 193 8.76 1.50 24.37
CA MET A 193 8.80 2.86 23.81
C MET A 193 8.97 3.93 24.90
N ILE A 194 8.32 3.76 26.06
CA ILE A 194 8.40 4.68 27.18
C ILE A 194 9.81 4.64 27.81
N SER A 195 10.27 3.46 28.23
CA SER A 195 11.57 3.29 28.92
C SER A 195 12.76 3.75 28.08
N ARG A 196 12.71 3.54 26.76
CA ARG A 196 13.79 3.94 25.83
C ARG A 196 13.55 5.29 25.17
N LYS A 197 12.50 6.02 25.56
CA LYS A 197 12.12 7.33 25.00
C LYS A 197 12.04 7.33 23.46
N VAL A 198 11.52 6.25 22.87
CA VAL A 198 11.35 6.15 21.41
C VAL A 198 10.11 6.94 21.02
N THR A 199 10.32 8.12 20.44
CA THR A 199 9.24 9.03 20.08
C THR A 199 8.46 8.51 18.87
N ILE A 200 7.14 8.47 19.02
CA ILE A 200 6.21 8.09 17.96
C ILE A 200 5.17 9.21 17.85
N ALA A 201 4.99 9.76 16.65
CA ALA A 201 4.06 10.86 16.43
C ALA A 201 2.66 10.51 16.96
N GLY A 202 2.16 11.38 17.84
CA GLY A 202 0.87 11.21 18.48
C GLY A 202 0.86 10.35 19.74
N PHE A 203 1.94 9.68 20.17
CA PHE A 203 1.96 8.93 21.44
C PHE A 203 2.49 9.80 22.58
N ASP A 204 1.78 9.85 23.71
CA ASP A 204 2.26 10.50 24.93
C ASP A 204 3.05 9.50 25.78
N LEU A 205 4.39 9.64 25.77
CA LEU A 205 5.30 8.74 26.48
C LEU A 205 5.23 8.88 28.00
N ASN A 206 4.52 9.88 28.53
CA ASN A 206 4.30 10.03 29.97
C ASN A 206 3.09 9.21 30.46
N SER A 207 2.31 8.61 29.55
CA SER A 207 1.09 7.89 29.87
C SER A 207 1.05 6.49 29.24
N TYR A 208 1.25 5.46 30.06
CA TYR A 208 1.06 4.06 29.65
C TYR A 208 -0.34 3.81 29.08
N ARG A 209 -1.38 4.44 29.67
CA ARG A 209 -2.77 4.33 29.21
C ARG A 209 -2.92 4.87 27.79
N ASP A 210 -2.36 6.04 27.52
CA ASP A 210 -2.41 6.66 26.19
C ASP A 210 -1.66 5.82 25.16
N CYS A 211 -0.44 5.40 25.49
CA CYS A 211 0.38 4.55 24.63
C CYS A 211 -0.29 3.20 24.33
N LEU A 212 -0.93 2.56 25.31
CA LEU A 212 -1.69 1.31 25.11
C LEU A 212 -2.91 1.53 24.22
N THR A 213 -3.64 2.63 24.42
CA THR A 213 -4.81 2.97 23.60
C THR A 213 -4.40 3.16 22.13
N LYS A 214 -3.31 3.89 21.89
CA LYS A 214 -2.81 4.16 20.53
C LYS A 214 -2.14 2.93 19.90
N TRP A 215 -1.45 2.11 20.70
CA TRP A 215 -0.96 0.80 20.27
C TRP A 215 -2.12 -0.07 19.79
N ASN A 216 -3.20 -0.16 20.57
CA ASN A 216 -4.36 -0.98 20.26
C ASN A 216 -5.03 -0.55 18.95
N ARG A 217 -5.30 0.76 18.78
CA ARG A 217 -5.85 1.30 17.53
C ARG A 217 -4.95 1.03 16.31
N ALA A 218 -3.64 1.16 16.49
CA ALA A 218 -2.69 0.94 15.41
C ALA A 218 -2.63 -0.54 14.99
N ILE A 219 -2.50 -1.46 15.96
CA ILE A 219 -2.43 -2.89 15.65
C ILE A 219 -3.76 -3.42 15.12
N GLU A 220 -4.90 -2.94 15.64
CA GLU A 220 -6.23 -3.30 15.12
C GLU A 220 -6.36 -2.94 13.62
N THR A 221 -5.95 -1.73 13.25
CA THR A 221 -5.96 -1.29 11.84
C THR A 221 -5.09 -2.20 10.96
N MET A 222 -3.88 -2.54 11.41
CA MET A 222 -2.95 -3.36 10.63
C MET A 222 -3.38 -4.83 10.58
N TYR A 223 -3.90 -5.37 11.68
CA TYR A 223 -4.43 -6.71 11.78
C TYR A 223 -5.63 -6.90 10.84
N ASN A 224 -6.59 -5.99 10.86
CA ASN A 224 -7.77 -6.06 10.00
C ASN A 224 -7.39 -6.08 8.52
N GLN A 225 -6.44 -5.23 8.10
CA GLN A 225 -5.94 -5.25 6.71
C GLN A 225 -5.17 -6.53 6.38
N CYS A 226 -4.39 -7.07 7.32
CA CYS A 226 -3.70 -8.34 7.14
C CYS A 226 -4.68 -9.51 6.92
N VAL A 227 -5.77 -9.54 7.69
CA VAL A 227 -6.86 -10.51 7.51
C VAL A 227 -7.57 -10.29 6.17
N GLU A 228 -7.86 -9.04 5.80
CA GLU A 228 -8.54 -8.66 4.57
C GLU A 228 -7.82 -9.18 3.31
N VAL A 229 -6.48 -9.04 3.24
CA VAL A 229 -5.71 -9.55 2.08
C VAL A 229 -5.53 -11.07 2.07
N GLY A 230 -5.82 -11.73 3.18
CA GLY A 230 -5.79 -13.19 3.35
C GLY A 230 -4.41 -13.80 3.58
N TYR A 231 -4.42 -15.03 4.08
CA TYR A 231 -3.24 -15.78 4.54
C TYR A 231 -2.19 -16.06 3.45
N LYS A 232 -2.53 -15.92 2.17
CA LYS A 232 -1.58 -16.09 1.05
C LYS A 232 -0.71 -14.84 0.85
N LYS A 233 -1.20 -13.67 1.28
CA LYS A 233 -0.53 -12.37 1.12
C LYS A 233 0.02 -11.82 2.43
N CYS A 234 -0.64 -12.04 3.57
CA CYS A 234 -0.15 -11.58 4.86
C CYS A 234 0.00 -12.74 5.85
N MET A 235 1.11 -12.73 6.58
CA MET A 235 1.39 -13.66 7.68
C MET A 235 1.61 -12.87 8.97
N LEU A 236 0.93 -13.29 10.03
CA LEU A 236 1.17 -12.79 11.38
C LEU A 236 2.40 -13.48 11.95
N VAL A 237 3.31 -12.69 12.51
CA VAL A 237 4.54 -13.19 13.14
C VAL A 237 4.56 -12.71 14.58
N HIS A 238 4.30 -13.62 15.50
CA HIS A 238 4.35 -13.32 16.93
C HIS A 238 5.81 -13.25 17.38
N TYR A 239 6.24 -12.09 17.86
CA TYR A 239 7.60 -11.83 18.31
C TYR A 239 8.06 -12.85 19.36
N GLU A 240 7.20 -13.15 20.33
CA GLU A 240 7.50 -14.09 21.42
C GLU A 240 7.79 -15.49 20.87
N GLN A 241 7.02 -15.90 19.87
CA GLN A 241 7.17 -17.20 19.22
C GLN A 241 8.41 -17.23 18.31
N LEU A 242 8.72 -16.13 17.64
CA LEU A 242 9.93 -15.98 16.83
C LEU A 242 11.20 -16.10 17.70
N VAL A 243 11.25 -15.44 18.86
CA VAL A 243 12.46 -15.48 19.72
C VAL A 243 12.61 -16.79 20.49
N LEU A 244 11.52 -17.48 20.82
CA LEU A 244 11.56 -18.78 21.49
C LEU A 244 11.85 -19.93 20.52
N HIS A 245 11.43 -19.81 19.26
CA HIS A 245 11.50 -20.87 18.26
C HIS A 245 11.96 -20.36 16.87
N PRO A 246 13.15 -19.73 16.78
CA PRO A 246 13.56 -18.99 15.59
C PRO A 246 13.63 -19.87 14.33
N GLU A 247 14.23 -21.05 14.41
CA GLU A 247 14.31 -21.96 13.25
C GLU A 247 12.92 -22.36 12.73
N ARG A 248 12.00 -22.74 13.63
CA ARG A 248 10.63 -23.14 13.26
C ARG A 248 9.93 -22.02 12.50
N TRP A 249 9.99 -20.79 13.03
CA TRP A 249 9.31 -19.65 12.42
C TRP A 249 9.99 -19.21 11.12
N MET A 250 11.32 -19.18 11.06
CA MET A 250 12.03 -18.81 9.84
C MET A 250 11.78 -19.82 8.72
N ARG A 251 11.71 -21.12 9.01
CA ARG A 251 11.32 -22.15 8.01
C ARG A 251 9.90 -21.92 7.50
N THR A 252 8.96 -21.63 8.39
CA THR A 252 7.55 -21.37 8.06
C THR A 252 7.41 -20.11 7.21
N LEU A 253 8.13 -19.05 7.58
CA LEU A 253 8.11 -17.76 6.92
C LEU A 253 8.75 -17.81 5.54
N LEU A 254 9.93 -18.42 5.37
CA LEU A 254 10.56 -18.56 4.06
C LEU A 254 9.71 -19.42 3.12
N LYS A 255 9.07 -20.47 3.64
CA LYS A 255 8.06 -21.24 2.89
C LYS A 255 6.87 -20.37 2.47
N PHE A 256 6.33 -19.54 3.36
CA PHE A 256 5.26 -18.58 3.02
C PHE A 256 5.69 -17.56 1.94
N LEU A 257 6.94 -17.11 1.99
CA LEU A 257 7.53 -16.19 1.01
C LEU A 257 7.91 -16.87 -0.32
N HIS A 258 7.91 -18.21 -0.37
CA HIS A 258 8.43 -19.01 -1.49
C HIS A 258 9.92 -18.75 -1.78
N ILE A 259 10.71 -18.61 -0.71
CA ILE A 259 12.17 -18.43 -0.78
C ILE A 259 12.83 -19.70 -0.20
N PRO A 260 13.90 -20.23 -0.84
CA PRO A 260 14.64 -21.36 -0.30
C PRO A 260 15.13 -21.14 1.13
N TRP A 261 15.30 -22.22 1.89
CA TRP A 261 15.87 -22.13 3.23
C TRP A 261 17.37 -21.80 3.14
N ASN A 262 17.84 -20.87 3.97
CA ASN A 262 19.26 -20.68 4.24
C ASN A 262 19.49 -20.57 5.75
N HIS A 263 20.53 -21.24 6.26
CA HIS A 263 20.84 -21.26 7.69
C HIS A 263 21.31 -19.91 8.24
N SER A 264 21.83 -19.02 7.38
CA SER A 264 22.32 -17.69 7.78
C SER A 264 21.27 -16.81 8.47
N VAL A 265 19.97 -17.07 8.23
CA VAL A 265 18.88 -16.35 8.90
C VAL A 265 18.83 -16.54 10.41
N LEU A 266 19.54 -17.53 10.94
CA LEU A 266 19.70 -17.80 12.37
C LEU A 266 20.97 -17.18 12.98
N HIS A 267 21.84 -16.62 12.15
CA HIS A 267 23.15 -16.05 12.52
C HIS A 267 23.28 -14.62 12.00
N HIS A 268 22.22 -13.83 12.16
CA HIS A 268 22.12 -12.49 11.57
C HIS A 268 23.16 -11.51 12.16
N GLU A 269 23.59 -11.75 13.39
CA GLU A 269 24.63 -11.03 14.10
C GLU A 269 26.01 -11.18 13.44
N GLU A 270 26.30 -12.34 12.87
CA GLU A 270 27.53 -12.57 12.12
C GLU A 270 27.55 -11.85 10.77
N MET A 271 26.38 -11.39 10.30
CA MET A 271 26.21 -10.73 9.01
C MET A 271 26.16 -9.20 9.11
N ILE A 272 26.29 -8.62 10.30
CA ILE A 272 26.24 -7.17 10.50
C ILE A 272 27.44 -6.49 9.83
N GLY A 273 27.17 -5.49 8.98
CA GLY A 273 28.20 -4.69 8.31
C GLY A 273 28.96 -5.39 7.18
N LYS A 274 28.63 -6.66 6.90
CA LYS A 274 29.19 -7.40 5.75
C LYS A 274 28.49 -6.99 4.45
N ALA A 275 29.20 -7.09 3.33
CA ALA A 275 28.62 -6.88 2.01
C ALA A 275 27.48 -7.89 1.77
N GLY A 276 26.30 -7.41 1.35
CA GLY A 276 25.10 -8.23 1.20
C GLY A 276 24.51 -8.78 2.52
N GLY A 277 24.96 -8.26 3.67
CA GLY A 277 24.47 -8.65 4.99
C GLY A 277 23.59 -7.59 5.64
N VAL A 278 23.55 -7.60 6.98
CA VAL A 278 22.65 -6.75 7.77
C VAL A 278 23.22 -5.33 7.92
N SER A 279 22.52 -4.33 7.41
CA SER A 279 22.81 -2.92 7.73
C SER A 279 22.02 -2.43 8.93
N LEU A 280 22.64 -1.79 9.92
CA LEU A 280 21.92 -1.21 11.07
C LEU A 280 21.79 0.30 10.92
N SER A 281 20.60 0.84 11.18
CA SER A 281 20.38 2.29 11.26
C SER A 281 21.30 2.87 12.35
N LYS A 282 22.09 3.88 11.98
CA LYS A 282 22.87 4.69 12.91
C LYS A 282 21.96 5.64 13.70
#